data_AF-A0A820C1S3-F1
#
_entry.id   AF-A0A820C1S3-F1
#
_cell.length_a   1.000
_cell.length_b   1.000
_cell.length_c   1.000
_cell.angle_alpha   90.00
_cell.angle_beta   90.00
_cell.angle_gamma   90.00
#
_symmetry.space_group_name_H-M   'P 1'
#
loop_
_entity.id
_entity.type
_entity.pdbx_description
1 polymer ?
#
loop_
_entity_poly.entity_id
_entity_poly.type
_entity_poly.pdbx_seq_one_letter_code
_entity_poly.pdbx_strand_id
1 'polypeptide(L)'
;MKTSRGTIRRIIKGDLGYESYKVRVAPKVTDQHKAKRRSFGTWISKNITKSMTKKKLFADEKYFRINGIVKKQNDRIYAATRDEADDKGSIHHTMQFSSGVMVELRMCYEGVTRSVIIEEGAINSERYINEILPVALEDREKMLDSDFIFQQDNAPADRDKLTQHWCKEYFPHFWTKDRWLANSPDLNPLDYSIWGELHQQIDWRRVTSRQTLIDEIKQGMKKIRTEIVRRSVCS
;
A
#
# COMPACT_ATOMS: atom_id res chain seq x y z
N MET A 1 4.28 48.66 -19.76
CA MET A 1 5.45 48.00 -20.40
C MET A 1 5.14 46.51 -20.59
N LYS A 2 5.09 46.01 -21.82
CA LYS A 2 4.84 44.58 -22.10
C LYS A 2 6.19 43.87 -22.29
N THR A 3 6.66 43.17 -21.26
CA THR A 3 7.91 42.41 -21.31
C THR A 3 7.66 41.03 -21.95
N SER A 4 8.57 40.60 -22.84
CA SER A 4 8.43 39.32 -23.55
C SER A 4 8.67 38.12 -22.62
N ARG A 5 8.06 36.97 -22.94
CA ARG A 5 8.27 35.71 -22.21
C ARG A 5 9.75 35.30 -22.14
N GLY A 6 10.52 35.58 -23.20
CA GLY A 6 11.95 35.30 -23.25
C GLY A 6 12.75 36.13 -22.26
N THR A 7 12.44 37.42 -22.16
CA THR A 7 13.07 38.32 -21.17
C THR A 7 12.77 37.89 -19.74
N ILE A 8 11.51 37.50 -19.45
CA ILE A 8 11.12 36.98 -18.13
C ILE A 8 11.89 35.69 -17.81
N ARG A 9 12.00 34.75 -18.77
CA ARG A 9 12.73 33.50 -18.56
C ARG A 9 14.21 33.73 -18.30
N ARG A 10 14.85 34.67 -19.00
CA ARG A 10 16.26 35.02 -18.79
C ARG A 10 16.50 35.62 -17.40
N ILE A 11 15.62 36.51 -16.95
CA ILE A 11 15.73 37.10 -15.60
C ILE A 11 15.58 36.00 -14.53
N ILE A 12 14.55 35.15 -14.65
CA ILE A 12 14.31 34.07 -13.69
C ILE A 12 15.48 33.09 -13.63
N LYS A 13 16.00 32.65 -14.79
CA LYS A 13 17.02 31.59 -14.85
C LYS A 13 18.46 32.09 -14.73
N GLY A 14 18.77 33.20 -15.39
CA GLY A 14 20.12 33.75 -15.48
C GLY A 14 20.44 34.72 -14.36
N ASP A 15 19.59 35.73 -14.16
CA ASP A 15 19.88 36.82 -13.22
C ASP A 15 19.57 36.41 -11.77
N LEU A 16 18.45 35.70 -11.57
CA LEU A 16 17.99 35.25 -10.25
C LEU A 16 18.42 33.82 -9.90
N GLY A 17 18.87 33.03 -10.88
CA GLY A 17 19.24 31.62 -10.66
C GLY A 17 18.09 30.73 -10.20
N TYR A 18 16.84 31.12 -10.45
CA TYR A 18 15.66 30.41 -9.97
C TYR A 18 15.26 29.24 -10.88
N GLU A 19 15.02 28.11 -10.24
CA GLU A 19 14.51 26.91 -10.88
C GLU A 19 12.99 26.81 -10.77
N SER A 20 12.35 26.25 -11.81
CA SER A 20 10.91 26.02 -11.80
C SER A 20 10.65 24.65 -11.17
N TYR A 21 10.10 24.65 -9.96
CA TYR A 21 9.70 23.43 -9.27
C TYR A 21 8.20 23.19 -9.43
N LYS A 22 7.81 21.93 -9.68
CA LYS A 22 6.39 21.55 -9.62
C LYS A 22 5.95 21.51 -8.15
N VAL A 23 4.80 22.11 -7.86
CA VAL A 23 4.13 21.97 -6.56
C VAL A 23 3.90 20.48 -6.30
N ARG A 24 4.34 20.00 -5.14
CA ARG A 24 4.13 18.62 -4.70
C ARG A 24 2.96 18.60 -3.72
N VAL A 25 1.98 17.74 -3.99
CA VAL A 25 0.91 17.42 -3.03
C VAL A 25 1.42 16.28 -2.16
N ALA A 26 1.48 16.51 -0.85
CA ALA A 26 1.83 15.50 0.15
C ALA A 26 0.86 15.59 1.32
N PRO A 27 0.61 14.48 2.06
CA PRO A 27 -0.19 14.54 3.28
C PRO A 27 0.37 15.58 4.26
N LYS A 28 -0.52 16.35 4.90
CA LYS A 28 -0.11 17.34 5.90
C LYS A 28 0.41 16.63 7.15
N VAL A 29 1.73 16.53 7.28
CA VAL A 29 2.39 16.00 8.48
C VAL A 29 2.63 17.16 9.44
N THR A 30 1.84 17.24 10.52
CA THR A 30 2.02 18.24 11.58
C THR A 30 3.27 17.92 12.40
N ASP A 31 3.79 18.90 13.14
CA ASP A 31 4.94 18.67 14.03
C ASP A 31 4.61 17.66 15.13
N GLN A 32 3.35 17.60 15.58
CA GLN A 32 2.88 16.55 16.47
C GLN A 32 2.96 15.16 15.82
N HIS A 33 2.60 15.02 14.53
CA HIS A 33 2.79 13.76 13.82
C HIS A 33 4.27 13.39 13.71
N LYS A 34 5.15 14.34 13.40
CA LYS A 34 6.61 14.10 13.34
C LYS A 34 7.16 13.65 14.68
N ALA A 35 6.78 14.30 15.78
CA ALA A 35 7.21 13.96 17.13
C ALA A 35 6.75 12.54 17.51
N LYS A 36 5.48 12.22 17.30
CA LYS A 36 4.94 10.86 17.54
C LYS A 36 5.71 9.81 16.73
N ARG A 37 5.89 10.05 15.42
CA ARG A 37 6.65 9.16 14.50
C ARG A 37 8.09 8.95 14.94
N ARG A 38 8.79 10.01 15.34
CA ARG A 38 10.17 9.91 15.86
C ARG A 38 10.22 9.10 17.15
N SER A 39 9.31 9.35 18.09
CA SER A 39 9.25 8.60 19.36
C SER A 39 8.98 7.12 19.12
N PHE A 40 8.04 6.79 18.22
CA PHE A 40 7.74 5.41 17.86
C PHE A 40 8.89 4.73 17.11
N GLY A 41 9.52 5.41 16.15
CA GLY A 41 10.71 4.89 15.46
C GLY A 41 11.85 4.60 16.44
N THR A 42 12.08 5.51 17.39
CA THR A 42 13.07 5.32 18.47
C THR A 42 12.69 4.14 19.38
N TRP A 43 11.39 3.96 19.63
CA TRP A 43 10.91 2.84 20.43
C TRP A 43 11.10 1.51 19.67
N ILE A 44 10.72 1.43 18.39
CA ILE A 44 10.93 0.26 17.52
C ILE A 44 12.41 -0.11 17.50
N SER A 45 13.31 0.85 17.24
CA SER A 45 14.74 0.56 17.13
C SER A 45 15.36 0.02 18.41
N LYS A 46 14.77 0.32 19.57
CA LYS A 46 15.24 -0.14 20.89
C LYS A 46 14.60 -1.45 21.33
N ASN A 47 13.36 -1.72 20.93
CA ASN A 47 12.54 -2.79 21.50
C ASN A 47 12.19 -3.91 20.51
N ILE A 48 12.34 -3.69 19.21
CA ILE A 48 12.01 -4.68 18.18
C ILE A 48 13.28 -5.19 17.54
N THR A 49 13.57 -6.47 17.79
CA THR A 49 14.69 -7.16 17.17
C THR A 49 14.29 -7.71 15.80
N LYS A 50 15.28 -8.00 14.94
CA LYS A 50 15.03 -8.70 13.67
C LYS A 50 14.31 -10.02 13.85
N SER A 51 14.61 -10.76 14.92
CA SER A 51 13.92 -12.01 15.25
C SER A 51 12.44 -11.77 15.56
N MET A 52 12.10 -10.72 16.32
CA MET A 52 10.71 -10.34 16.58
C MET A 52 9.97 -9.93 15.30
N THR A 53 10.63 -9.23 14.37
CA THR A 53 9.98 -8.85 13.10
C THR A 53 9.63 -10.07 12.25
N LYS A 54 10.43 -11.14 12.30
CA LYS A 54 10.13 -12.40 11.59
C LYS A 54 8.92 -13.14 12.16
N LYS A 55 8.59 -12.91 13.44
CA LYS A 55 7.41 -13.45 14.11
C LYS A 55 6.14 -12.62 13.88
N LYS A 56 6.19 -11.56 13.07
CA LYS A 56 5.01 -10.73 12.81
C LYS A 56 4.19 -11.29 11.64
N LEU A 57 2.88 -11.25 11.82
CA LEU A 57 1.89 -11.33 10.75
C LEU A 57 1.38 -9.90 10.49
N PHE A 58 1.83 -9.32 9.39
CA PHE A 58 1.40 -8.00 8.93
C PHE A 58 0.10 -8.15 8.15
N ALA A 59 -0.85 -7.25 8.36
CA ALA A 59 -2.11 -7.15 7.61
C ALA A 59 -2.29 -5.73 7.08
N ASP A 60 -2.94 -5.60 5.94
CA ASP A 60 -3.30 -4.33 5.32
C ASP A 60 -4.37 -4.53 4.24
N GLU A 61 -5.13 -3.47 3.96
CA GLU A 61 -6.17 -3.43 2.94
C GLU A 61 -5.83 -2.44 1.84
N LYS A 62 -6.05 -2.86 0.59
CA LYS A 62 -5.85 -1.99 -0.56
C LYS A 62 -6.98 -2.08 -1.57
N TYR A 63 -7.47 -0.92 -1.98
CA TYR A 63 -8.47 -0.82 -3.04
C TYR A 63 -7.79 -0.78 -4.42
N PHE A 64 -8.10 -1.78 -5.26
CA PHE A 64 -7.66 -1.86 -6.64
C PHE A 64 -8.80 -1.40 -7.56
N ARG A 65 -8.50 -0.46 -8.47
CA ARG A 65 -9.46 0.05 -9.46
C ARG A 65 -9.22 -0.63 -10.80
N ILE A 66 -10.29 -0.89 -11.57
CA ILE A 66 -10.20 -1.46 -12.92
C ILE A 66 -9.30 -0.62 -13.84
N ASN A 67 -9.38 0.71 -13.74
CA ASN A 67 -8.54 1.60 -14.54
C ASN A 67 -7.08 1.66 -14.02
N GLY A 68 -6.67 0.85 -13.05
CA GLY A 68 -5.34 0.94 -12.44
C GLY A 68 -5.02 2.31 -11.84
N ILE A 69 -3.72 2.55 -11.60
CA ILE A 69 -3.20 3.84 -11.12
C ILE A 69 -2.15 4.32 -12.13
N VAL A 70 -2.45 5.37 -12.91
CA VAL A 70 -1.44 6.03 -13.75
C VAL A 70 -0.51 6.85 -12.86
N LYS A 71 0.72 6.40 -12.72
CA LYS A 71 1.81 7.19 -12.15
C LYS A 71 2.38 8.07 -13.25
N LYS A 72 1.68 9.16 -13.60
CA LYS A 72 2.05 10.11 -14.68
C LYS A 72 3.53 10.55 -14.70
N GLN A 73 4.23 10.46 -13.58
CA GLN A 73 5.63 10.82 -13.44
C GLN A 73 6.61 9.71 -13.89
N ASN A 74 6.22 8.44 -13.70
CA ASN A 74 7.01 7.26 -13.98
C ASN A 74 6.55 6.54 -15.26
N ASP A 75 5.25 6.61 -15.57
CA ASP A 75 4.67 6.01 -16.78
C ASP A 75 4.94 6.94 -17.96
N ARG A 76 6.14 6.78 -18.55
CA ARG A 76 6.58 7.53 -19.73
C ARG A 76 6.67 6.59 -20.93
N ILE A 77 6.12 7.03 -22.04
CA ILE A 77 6.27 6.39 -23.34
C ILE A 77 7.21 7.25 -24.19
N TYR A 78 8.21 6.61 -24.77
CA TYR A 78 9.10 7.22 -25.74
C TYR A 78 8.58 6.91 -27.15
N ALA A 79 8.23 7.95 -27.90
CA ALA A 79 7.71 7.88 -29.26
C ALA A 79 8.14 9.13 -30.05
N ALA A 80 8.31 8.98 -31.36
CA ALA A 80 8.71 10.05 -32.26
C ALA A 80 7.54 10.99 -32.62
N THR A 81 6.30 10.47 -32.62
CA THR A 81 5.08 11.26 -32.87
C THR A 81 4.02 11.03 -31.80
N ARG A 82 2.99 11.89 -31.77
CA ARG A 82 1.83 11.73 -30.88
C ARG A 82 1.07 10.45 -31.23
N ASP A 83 0.80 10.21 -32.51
CA ASP A 83 0.07 9.03 -32.97
C ASP A 83 0.79 7.74 -32.58
N GLU A 84 2.12 7.68 -32.73
CA GLU A 84 2.94 6.54 -32.29
C GLU A 84 2.91 6.37 -30.76
N ALA A 85 2.86 7.47 -30.00
CA ALA A 85 2.72 7.39 -28.55
C ALA A 85 1.37 6.78 -28.16
N ASP A 86 0.31 7.20 -28.84
CA ASP A 86 -1.05 6.77 -28.57
C ASP A 86 -1.24 5.29 -28.94
N ASP A 87 -0.69 4.84 -30.07
CA ASP A 87 -0.61 3.42 -30.47
C ASP A 87 0.20 2.57 -29.47
N LYS A 88 1.23 3.15 -28.85
CA LYS A 88 2.01 2.53 -27.76
C LYS A 88 1.31 2.60 -26.39
N GLY A 89 0.08 3.10 -26.32
CA GLY A 89 -0.73 3.14 -25.11
C GLY A 89 -0.53 4.38 -24.25
N SER A 90 -0.20 5.55 -24.83
CA SER A 90 -0.05 6.79 -24.06
C SER A 90 -1.36 7.41 -23.59
N ILE A 91 -2.48 6.98 -24.18
CA ILE A 91 -3.81 7.36 -23.74
C ILE A 91 -4.29 6.38 -22.67
N HIS A 92 -4.47 6.91 -21.46
CA HIS A 92 -5.13 6.18 -20.39
C HIS A 92 -6.59 6.61 -20.28
N HIS A 93 -7.51 5.76 -20.72
CA HIS A 93 -8.94 6.01 -20.63
C HIS A 93 -9.43 5.78 -19.19
N THR A 94 -10.03 6.81 -18.58
CA THR A 94 -10.66 6.71 -17.26
C THR A 94 -12.17 6.69 -17.39
N MET A 95 -12.84 5.68 -16.83
CA MET A 95 -14.29 5.73 -16.58
C MET A 95 -14.61 6.57 -15.33
N GLN A 96 -15.65 7.40 -15.42
CA GLN A 96 -16.07 8.36 -14.38
C GLN A 96 -16.53 7.66 -13.07
N PHE A 97 -16.86 6.37 -13.14
CA PHE A 97 -17.17 5.48 -12.02
C PHE A 97 -16.32 4.21 -12.11
N SER A 98 -15.03 4.30 -11.79
CA SER A 98 -14.15 3.13 -11.85
C SER A 98 -14.54 2.14 -10.74
N SER A 99 -15.26 1.08 -11.11
CA SER A 99 -15.45 -0.08 -10.26
C SER A 99 -14.08 -0.68 -9.87
N GLY A 100 -14.05 -1.40 -8.76
CA GLY A 100 -12.84 -1.94 -8.16
C GLY A 100 -13.17 -2.95 -7.08
N VAL A 101 -12.13 -3.47 -6.43
CA VAL A 101 -12.25 -4.42 -5.33
C VAL A 101 -11.33 -3.99 -4.20
N MET A 102 -11.76 -4.22 -2.96
CA MET A 102 -10.87 -4.15 -1.81
C MET A 102 -10.18 -5.50 -1.66
N VAL A 103 -8.87 -5.49 -1.43
CA VAL A 103 -8.07 -6.68 -1.18
C VAL A 103 -7.46 -6.54 0.19
N GLU A 104 -7.78 -7.45 1.10
CA GLU A 104 -7.03 -7.64 2.33
C GLU A 104 -5.95 -8.69 2.06
N LEU A 105 -4.73 -8.38 2.50
CA LEU A 105 -3.60 -9.31 2.42
C LEU A 105 -2.86 -9.33 3.74
N ARG A 106 -2.40 -10.52 4.11
CA ARG A 106 -1.39 -10.69 5.15
C ARG A 106 -0.08 -11.20 4.60
N MET A 107 0.99 -10.88 5.32
CA MET A 107 2.32 -11.43 5.05
C MET A 107 3.10 -11.65 6.34
N CYS A 108 4.01 -12.61 6.30
CA CYS A 108 5.04 -12.81 7.32
C CYS A 108 6.38 -13.06 6.63
N TYR A 109 7.42 -13.41 7.40
CA TYR A 109 8.74 -13.70 6.84
C TYR A 109 8.74 -14.85 5.81
N GLU A 110 7.85 -15.83 5.94
CA GLU A 110 7.80 -16.97 5.03
C GLU A 110 7.08 -16.70 3.70
N GLY A 111 6.25 -15.65 3.63
CA GLY A 111 5.54 -15.32 2.41
C GLY A 111 4.29 -14.48 2.63
N VAL A 112 3.47 -14.41 1.58
CA VAL A 112 2.14 -13.82 1.59
C VAL A 112 1.10 -14.90 1.84
N THR A 113 0.02 -14.57 2.55
CA THR A 113 -1.09 -15.50 2.83
C THR A 113 -2.11 -15.54 1.70
N ARG A 114 -3.20 -16.31 1.87
CA ARG A 114 -4.38 -16.15 1.01
C ARG A 114 -4.95 -14.74 1.24
N SER A 115 -5.26 -14.03 0.16
CA SER A 115 -5.91 -12.71 0.22
C SER A 115 -7.42 -12.86 0.34
N VAL A 116 -8.08 -11.97 1.08
CA VAL A 116 -9.54 -11.85 1.07
C VAL A 116 -9.94 -10.73 0.12
N ILE A 117 -10.80 -11.03 -0.85
CA ILE A 117 -11.25 -10.07 -1.86
C ILE A 117 -12.70 -9.70 -1.57
N ILE A 118 -12.94 -8.41 -1.42
CA ILE A 118 -14.26 -7.85 -1.14
C ILE A 118 -14.67 -7.01 -2.33
N GLU A 119 -15.68 -7.52 -3.04
CA GLU A 119 -16.15 -6.94 -4.30
C GLU A 119 -17.05 -5.73 -4.10
N GLU A 120 -17.82 -5.72 -3.01
CA GLU A 120 -18.85 -4.72 -2.73
C GLU A 120 -18.92 -4.33 -1.26
N GLY A 121 -19.17 -3.04 -1.02
CA GLY A 121 -19.29 -2.47 0.32
C GLY A 121 -17.95 -2.13 0.96
N ALA A 122 -18.03 -1.42 2.07
CA ALA A 122 -16.87 -1.13 2.92
C ALA A 122 -16.64 -2.27 3.92
N ILE A 123 -15.39 -2.42 4.37
CA ILE A 123 -15.06 -3.29 5.50
C ILE A 123 -15.49 -2.56 6.77
N ASN A 124 -16.57 -3.05 7.39
CA ASN A 124 -16.91 -2.70 8.77
C ASN A 124 -16.32 -3.75 9.73
N SER A 125 -16.41 -3.53 11.04
CA SER A 125 -15.82 -4.43 12.03
C SER A 125 -16.44 -5.83 12.02
N GLU A 126 -17.75 -5.94 11.82
CA GLU A 126 -18.44 -7.23 11.75
C GLU A 126 -17.93 -8.08 10.58
N ARG A 127 -17.85 -7.49 9.37
CA ARG A 127 -17.27 -8.16 8.21
C ARG A 127 -15.81 -8.53 8.45
N TYR A 128 -15.04 -7.63 9.06
CA TYR A 128 -13.65 -7.90 9.38
C TYR A 128 -13.49 -9.11 10.30
N ILE A 129 -14.30 -9.18 11.37
CA ILE A 129 -14.30 -10.28 12.34
C ILE A 129 -14.80 -11.60 11.74
N ASN A 130 -15.81 -11.56 10.87
CA ASN A 130 -16.46 -12.78 10.38
C ASN A 130 -15.83 -13.33 9.10
N GLU A 131 -15.30 -12.46 8.23
CA GLU A 131 -14.83 -12.84 6.89
C GLU A 131 -13.29 -12.79 6.75
N ILE A 132 -12.59 -11.96 7.54
CA ILE A 132 -11.13 -11.73 7.38
C ILE A 132 -10.32 -12.39 8.49
N LEU A 133 -10.59 -12.05 9.75
CA LEU A 133 -9.79 -12.52 10.89
C LEU A 133 -9.73 -14.06 11.05
N PRO A 134 -10.78 -14.84 10.76
CA PRO A 134 -10.71 -16.30 10.81
C PRO A 134 -9.77 -16.87 9.76
N VAL A 135 -9.71 -16.25 8.57
CA VAL A 135 -8.75 -16.63 7.51
C VAL A 135 -7.32 -16.35 7.96
N ALA A 136 -7.09 -15.26 8.71
CA ALA A 136 -5.80 -14.95 9.30
C ALA A 136 -5.34 -16.01 10.31
N LEU A 137 -6.25 -16.48 11.17
CA LEU A 137 -5.97 -17.57 12.12
C LEU A 137 -5.68 -18.91 11.44
N GLU A 138 -6.36 -19.22 10.34
CA GLU A 138 -6.10 -20.46 9.59
C GLU A 138 -4.76 -20.40 8.83
N ASP A 139 -4.48 -19.27 8.17
CA ASP A 139 -3.27 -19.12 7.35
C ASP A 139 -2.00 -19.12 8.18
N ARG A 140 -2.02 -18.48 9.36
CA ARG A 140 -0.84 -18.40 10.23
C ARG A 140 -0.36 -19.78 10.66
N GLU A 141 -1.24 -20.76 10.84
CA GLU A 141 -0.85 -22.11 11.32
C GLU A 141 0.09 -22.83 10.35
N LYS A 142 0.04 -22.46 9.07
CA LYS A 142 0.89 -23.04 8.02
C LYS A 142 2.21 -22.27 7.84
N MET A 143 2.33 -21.08 8.44
CA MET A 143 3.38 -20.11 8.10
C MET A 143 4.15 -19.57 9.32
N LEU A 144 3.59 -19.67 10.53
CA LEU A 144 4.12 -19.10 11.76
C LEU A 144 3.94 -20.05 12.92
N ASP A 145 4.90 -20.01 13.85
CA ASP A 145 4.78 -20.67 15.15
C ASP A 145 3.63 -20.08 15.99
N SER A 146 3.27 -20.77 17.07
CA SER A 146 2.23 -20.31 18.00
C SER A 146 2.56 -19.01 18.73
N ASP A 147 3.84 -18.59 18.77
CA ASP A 147 4.30 -17.34 19.35
C ASP A 147 4.54 -16.28 18.27
N PHE A 148 3.46 -15.66 17.79
CA PHE A 148 3.50 -14.63 16.75
C PHE A 148 2.83 -13.33 17.18
N ILE A 149 3.13 -12.24 16.47
CA ILE A 149 2.55 -10.93 16.72
C ILE A 149 1.69 -10.54 15.52
N PHE A 150 0.39 -10.38 15.73
CA PHE A 150 -0.49 -9.80 14.73
C PHE A 150 -0.36 -8.28 14.73
N GLN A 151 -0.13 -7.69 13.57
CA GLN A 151 -0.10 -6.24 13.36
C GLN A 151 -0.91 -5.88 12.12
N GLN A 152 -1.95 -5.07 12.35
CA GLN A 152 -2.79 -4.47 11.31
C GLN A 152 -2.59 -2.95 11.32
N ASP A 153 -3.13 -2.27 10.31
CA ASP A 153 -3.07 -0.82 10.23
C ASP A 153 -4.07 -0.17 11.24
N ASN A 154 -4.40 1.10 11.04
CA ASN A 154 -5.35 1.81 11.90
C ASN A 154 -6.59 2.27 11.12
N ALA A 155 -7.07 1.48 10.15
CA ALA A 155 -8.30 1.78 9.44
C ALA A 155 -9.52 1.69 10.38
N PRO A 156 -10.71 2.17 9.95
CA PRO A 156 -11.88 2.23 10.82
C PRO A 156 -12.30 0.89 11.43
N ALA A 157 -12.27 -0.20 10.66
CA ALA A 157 -12.64 -1.54 11.13
C ALA A 157 -11.62 -2.10 12.14
N ASP A 158 -10.33 -1.86 11.91
CA ASP A 158 -9.23 -2.30 12.76
C ASP A 158 -9.29 -1.69 14.14
N ARG A 159 -9.63 -0.40 14.21
CA ARG A 159 -9.71 0.37 15.46
C ARG A 159 -10.99 0.11 16.25
N ASP A 160 -11.97 -0.56 15.64
CA ASP A 160 -13.23 -0.82 16.30
C ASP A 160 -13.04 -1.65 17.57
N LYS A 161 -13.87 -1.41 18.58
CA LYS A 161 -13.74 -2.06 19.88
C LYS A 161 -13.92 -3.58 19.78
N LEU A 162 -14.83 -4.04 18.93
CA LEU A 162 -15.09 -5.46 18.75
C LEU A 162 -13.89 -6.14 18.08
N THR A 163 -13.33 -5.51 17.04
CA THR A 163 -12.14 -6.01 16.35
C THR A 163 -10.94 -6.08 17.30
N GLN A 164 -10.69 -5.02 18.07
CA GLN A 164 -9.60 -4.99 19.04
C GLN A 164 -9.78 -6.02 20.16
N HIS A 165 -11.01 -6.31 20.58
CA HIS A 165 -11.30 -7.33 21.59
C HIS A 165 -11.04 -8.73 21.02
N TRP A 166 -11.60 -9.02 19.84
CA TRP A 166 -11.40 -10.28 19.15
C TRP A 166 -9.90 -10.56 18.93
N CYS A 167 -9.14 -9.59 18.40
CA CYS A 167 -7.71 -9.77 18.16
C CYS A 167 -6.93 -10.07 19.46
N LYS A 168 -7.32 -9.50 20.61
CA LYS A 168 -6.68 -9.79 21.90
C LYS A 168 -7.03 -11.17 22.45
N GLU A 169 -8.22 -11.67 22.13
CA GLU A 169 -8.72 -12.96 22.60
C GLU A 169 -8.07 -14.11 21.81
N TYR A 170 -7.96 -13.97 20.49
CA TYR A 170 -7.56 -15.08 19.62
C TYR A 170 -6.10 -15.04 19.14
N PHE A 171 -5.45 -13.87 19.13
CA PHE A 171 -4.03 -13.79 18.78
C PHE A 171 -3.14 -13.81 20.02
N PRO A 172 -2.05 -14.58 20.02
CA PRO A 172 -1.15 -14.72 21.17
C PRO A 172 -0.52 -13.38 21.55
N HIS A 173 -0.11 -12.60 20.54
CA HIS A 173 0.30 -11.22 20.70
C HIS A 173 -0.34 -10.34 19.62
N PHE A 174 -0.80 -9.16 20.03
CA PHE A 174 -1.48 -8.22 19.14
C PHE A 174 -1.01 -6.79 19.38
N TRP A 175 -0.66 -6.09 18.30
CA TRP A 175 -0.39 -4.66 18.35
C TRP A 175 -1.71 -3.89 18.26
N THR A 176 -2.17 -3.41 19.42
CA THR A 176 -3.41 -2.64 19.51
C THR A 176 -3.32 -1.34 18.73
N LYS A 177 -4.49 -0.73 18.45
CA LYS A 177 -4.61 0.56 17.78
C LYS A 177 -3.78 1.69 18.41
N ASP A 178 -3.52 1.60 19.71
CA ASP A 178 -2.76 2.60 20.48
C ASP A 178 -1.24 2.37 20.42
N ARG A 179 -0.83 1.14 20.03
CA ARG A 179 0.56 0.77 19.82
C ARG A 179 1.06 1.17 18.43
N TRP A 180 0.25 0.97 17.40
CA TRP A 180 0.58 1.37 16.03
C TRP A 180 0.29 2.85 15.81
N LEU A 181 1.21 3.58 15.19
CA LEU A 181 0.95 4.98 14.85
C LEU A 181 0.07 5.10 13.61
N ALA A 182 -1.03 5.84 13.72
CA ALA A 182 -1.80 6.26 12.55
C ALA A 182 -0.91 6.97 11.52
N ASN A 183 -1.19 6.73 10.23
CA ASN A 183 -0.48 7.31 9.08
C ASN A 183 1.03 6.97 9.04
N SER A 184 1.38 5.69 9.24
CA SER A 184 2.76 5.21 9.09
C SER A 184 2.90 4.08 8.06
N PRO A 185 2.51 4.33 6.79
CA PRO A 185 2.64 3.31 5.72
C PRO A 185 4.10 2.94 5.45
N ASP A 186 5.04 3.81 5.81
CA ASP A 186 6.48 3.55 5.72
C ASP A 186 6.98 2.46 6.69
N LEU A 187 6.13 2.01 7.62
CA LEU A 187 6.48 0.98 8.60
C LEU A 187 5.77 -0.36 8.33
N ASN A 188 4.83 -0.42 7.39
CA ASN A 188 4.14 -1.66 7.00
C ASN A 188 4.72 -2.20 5.67
N PRO A 189 5.34 -3.40 5.64
CA PRO A 189 5.90 -3.97 4.42
C PRO A 189 4.89 -4.20 3.30
N LEU A 190 3.60 -4.31 3.63
CA LEU A 190 2.54 -4.35 2.63
C LEU A 190 2.48 -3.03 1.84
N ASP A 191 2.46 -1.90 2.54
CA ASP A 191 2.42 -0.55 1.99
C ASP A 191 3.66 -0.19 1.15
N TYR A 192 4.86 -0.27 1.75
CA TYR A 192 6.07 0.23 1.09
C TYR A 192 6.67 -0.74 0.07
N SER A 193 6.25 -2.01 0.06
CA SER A 193 6.84 -3.04 -0.81
C SER A 193 5.81 -3.90 -1.52
N ILE A 194 5.04 -4.71 -0.79
CA ILE A 194 4.29 -5.83 -1.42
C ILE A 194 3.19 -5.36 -2.34
N TRP A 195 2.45 -4.30 -1.98
CA TRP A 195 1.46 -3.75 -2.90
C TRP A 195 2.08 -3.19 -4.18
N GLY A 196 3.31 -2.67 -4.09
CA GLY A 196 4.08 -2.21 -5.24
C GLY A 196 4.54 -3.36 -6.13
N GLU A 197 4.96 -4.48 -5.54
CA GLU A 197 5.31 -5.70 -6.26
C GLU A 197 4.07 -6.31 -6.93
N LEU A 198 2.97 -6.50 -6.20
CA LEU A 198 1.73 -7.05 -6.76
C LEU A 198 1.22 -6.22 -7.95
N HIS A 199 1.25 -4.89 -7.84
CA HIS A 199 0.84 -4.02 -8.93
C HIS A 199 1.67 -4.20 -10.20
N GLN A 200 2.96 -4.58 -10.07
CA GLN A 200 3.81 -4.89 -11.23
C GLN A 200 3.53 -6.28 -11.82
N GLN A 201 3.00 -7.21 -11.02
CA GLN A 201 2.68 -8.56 -11.47
C GLN A 201 1.31 -8.68 -12.17
N ILE A 202 0.44 -7.68 -12.00
CA ILE A 202 -0.87 -7.58 -12.66
C ILE A 202 -0.67 -7.16 -14.12
N ASP A 203 -1.21 -7.94 -15.07
CA ASP A 203 -1.31 -7.50 -16.46
C ASP A 203 -2.51 -6.57 -16.66
N TRP A 204 -2.27 -5.27 -16.47
CA TRP A 204 -3.29 -4.22 -16.59
C TRP A 204 -3.96 -4.16 -17.96
N ARG A 205 -3.39 -4.75 -19.01
CA ARG A 205 -4.02 -4.81 -20.35
C ARG A 205 -5.21 -5.77 -20.38
N ARG A 206 -5.24 -6.76 -19.48
CA ARG A 206 -6.33 -7.75 -19.37
C ARG A 206 -7.43 -7.30 -18.42
N VAL A 207 -7.18 -6.27 -17.62
CA VAL A 207 -8.12 -5.72 -16.65
C VAL A 207 -9.16 -4.85 -17.35
N THR A 208 -10.29 -5.46 -17.67
CA THR A 208 -11.43 -4.83 -18.37
C THR A 208 -12.73 -4.90 -17.57
N SER A 209 -12.78 -5.72 -16.53
CA SER A 209 -13.93 -5.92 -15.66
C SER A 209 -13.46 -6.21 -14.23
N ARG A 210 -14.41 -6.24 -13.29
CA ARG A 210 -14.12 -6.64 -11.91
C ARG A 210 -13.56 -8.08 -11.85
N GLN A 211 -14.15 -8.99 -12.61
CA GLN A 211 -13.71 -10.39 -12.63
C GLN A 211 -12.27 -10.52 -13.15
N THR A 212 -11.93 -9.86 -14.26
CA THR A 212 -10.56 -9.93 -14.80
C THR A 212 -9.55 -9.24 -13.88
N LEU A 213 -9.95 -8.18 -13.16
CA LEU A 213 -9.13 -7.61 -12.07
C LEU A 213 -8.84 -8.63 -10.97
N ILE A 214 -9.87 -9.34 -10.48
CA ILE A 214 -9.75 -10.37 -9.44
C ILE A 214 -8.82 -11.49 -9.91
N ASP A 215 -8.99 -11.95 -11.14
CA ASP A 215 -8.19 -13.04 -11.71
C ASP A 215 -6.71 -12.65 -11.84
N GLU A 216 -6.43 -11.42 -12.29
CA GLU A 216 -5.07 -10.90 -12.40
C GLU A 216 -4.44 -10.61 -11.02
N ILE A 217 -5.22 -10.16 -10.02
CA ILE A 217 -4.75 -10.05 -8.63
C ILE A 217 -4.34 -11.43 -8.11
N LYS A 218 -5.21 -12.44 -8.24
CA LYS A 218 -4.94 -13.82 -7.79
C LYS A 218 -3.71 -14.41 -8.49
N GLN A 219 -3.53 -14.16 -9.79
CA GLN A 219 -2.34 -14.56 -10.53
C GLN A 219 -1.09 -13.80 -10.08
N GLY A 220 -1.20 -12.49 -9.87
CA GLY A 220 -0.11 -11.63 -9.43
C GLY A 220 0.43 -12.04 -8.06
N MET A 221 -0.46 -12.38 -7.11
CA MET A 221 -0.09 -12.87 -5.78
C MET A 221 0.82 -14.11 -5.85
N LYS A 222 0.51 -15.05 -6.74
CA LYS A 222 1.32 -16.27 -6.94
C LYS A 222 2.72 -15.99 -7.48
N LYS A 223 2.95 -14.81 -8.09
CA LYS A 223 4.24 -14.39 -8.65
C LYS A 223 5.06 -13.54 -7.67
N ILE A 224 4.53 -13.19 -6.50
CA ILE A 224 5.27 -12.42 -5.50
C ILE A 224 6.46 -13.24 -5.02
N ARG A 225 7.66 -12.70 -5.24
CA ARG A 225 8.91 -13.38 -4.89
C ARG A 225 9.11 -13.40 -3.37
N THR A 226 9.33 -14.58 -2.81
CA THR A 226 9.64 -14.76 -1.39
C THR A 226 10.86 -13.96 -0.93
N GLU A 227 11.84 -13.75 -1.81
CA GLU A 227 13.00 -12.90 -1.50
C GLU A 227 12.59 -11.45 -1.17
N ILE A 228 11.61 -10.90 -1.89
CA ILE A 228 11.11 -9.54 -1.66
C ILE A 228 10.38 -9.48 -0.32
N VAL A 229 9.56 -10.48 -0.02
CA VAL A 229 8.87 -10.62 1.27
C VAL A 229 9.88 -10.67 2.43
N ARG A 230 10.89 -11.54 2.35
CA ARG A 230 11.91 -11.68 3.40
C ARG A 230 12.72 -10.40 3.60
N ARG A 231 13.06 -9.72 2.49
CA ARG A 231 13.80 -8.46 2.52
C ARG A 231 12.98 -7.34 3.12
N SER A 232 11.68 -7.23 2.78
CA SER A 232 10.82 -6.19 3.34
C SER A 232 10.57 -6.41 4.83
N VAL A 233 10.43 -7.65 5.31
CA VAL A 233 10.29 -7.92 6.75
C VAL A 233 11.57 -7.58 7.54
N CYS A 234 12.75 -7.59 6.92
CA CYS A 234 14.03 -7.38 7.61
C CYS A 234 14.68 -6.01 7.36
N SER A 235 14.03 -5.14 6.57
CA SER A 235 14.56 -3.82 6.16
C SER A 235 14.57 -2.79 7.28
#